data_AF-X1GSD5-F1
#
_entry.id   AF-X1GSD5-F1
#
_cell.length_a   1.000
_cell.length_b   1.000
_cell.length_c   1.000
_cell.angle_alpha   90.00
_cell.angle_beta   90.00
_cell.angle_gamma   90.00
#
_symmetry.space_group_name_H-M   'P 1'
#
loop_
_entity.id
_entity.type
_entity.pdbx_description
1 polymer ?
#
loop_
_entity_poly.entity_id
_entity_poly.type
_entity_poly.pdbx_seq_one_letter_code
_entity_poly.pdbx_strand_id
1 'polypeptide(L)'
;LNYIFEIMRENQSFLLSKDKGKQTCDEVVELCNDAIDEVYIFAKRKDATEEFAKLALLSFIFHVLMPQSNALYVNLLLGNIPACFTELRLMTESLAKCYLADIKFPEQGFFQEKLRLLEKERVSTSKLLEGFDKQAVVLWGQLSQEWVHTKGIMDRVVTQIAQKSGVPGWALAIPMSYTDDDMNMAEELGQKVSQFRTLLKATIDKWKSNIPKEPM
;
A
#
# COMPACT_ATOMS: atom_id res chain seq x y z
N LEU A 1 -0.02 -27.37 3.14
CA LEU A 1 -0.57 -26.58 2.02
C LEU A 1 -2.10 -26.50 2.06
N ASN A 2 -2.83 -27.62 2.23
CA ASN A 2 -4.30 -27.60 2.33
C ASN A 2 -4.85 -26.64 3.40
N TYR A 3 -4.24 -26.62 4.59
CA TYR A 3 -4.65 -25.72 5.68
C TYR A 3 -4.68 -24.23 5.27
N ILE A 4 -3.64 -23.75 4.56
CA ILE A 4 -3.55 -22.34 4.16
C ILE A 4 -4.69 -22.00 3.18
N PHE A 5 -4.94 -22.86 2.19
CA PHE A 5 -6.01 -22.65 1.22
C PHE A 5 -7.40 -22.76 1.85
N GLU A 6 -7.58 -23.65 2.83
CA GLU A 6 -8.82 -23.77 3.59
C GLU A 6 -9.12 -22.49 4.36
N ILE A 7 -8.14 -21.97 5.11
CA ILE A 7 -8.27 -20.71 5.84
C ILE A 7 -8.57 -19.54 4.90
N MET A 8 -7.88 -19.43 3.76
CA MET A 8 -8.15 -18.36 2.79
C MET A 8 -9.59 -18.40 2.25
N ARG A 9 -10.12 -19.60 1.95
CA ARG A 9 -11.51 -19.76 1.48
C ARG A 9 -12.53 -19.45 2.56
N GLU A 10 -12.27 -19.89 3.78
CA GLU A 10 -13.11 -19.59 4.94
C GLU A 10 -13.15 -18.08 5.20
N ASN A 11 -11.98 -17.43 5.23
CA ASN A 11 -11.85 -15.99 5.42
C ASN A 11 -12.51 -15.19 4.31
N GLN A 12 -12.35 -15.59 3.05
CA GLN A 12 -13.06 -14.95 1.94
C GLN A 12 -14.57 -15.02 2.14
N SER A 13 -15.09 -16.21 2.46
CA SER A 13 -16.52 -16.42 2.67
C SER A 13 -17.04 -15.62 3.86
N PHE A 14 -16.29 -15.61 4.97
CA PHE A 14 -16.62 -14.87 6.18
C PHE A 14 -16.64 -13.36 5.93
N LEU A 15 -15.57 -12.80 5.35
CA LEU A 15 -15.48 -11.37 5.06
C LEU A 15 -16.61 -10.92 4.14
N LEU A 16 -16.92 -11.68 3.09
CA LEU A 16 -18.02 -11.36 2.17
C LEU A 16 -19.41 -11.48 2.81
N SER A 17 -19.55 -12.24 3.89
CA SER A 17 -20.81 -12.37 4.64
C SER A 17 -21.09 -11.22 5.61
N LYS A 18 -20.12 -10.33 5.82
CA LYS A 18 -20.21 -9.20 6.77
C LYS A 18 -20.06 -7.88 6.01
N ASP A 19 -20.93 -6.90 6.26
CA ASP A 19 -20.90 -5.62 5.52
C ASP A 19 -19.52 -4.93 5.57
N LYS A 20 -18.92 -4.85 6.77
CA LYS A 20 -17.57 -4.28 6.97
C LYS A 20 -16.48 -5.07 6.24
N GLY A 21 -16.55 -6.39 6.30
CA GLY A 21 -15.61 -7.28 5.62
C GLY A 21 -15.72 -7.14 4.10
N LYS A 22 -16.95 -7.10 3.58
CA LYS A 22 -17.23 -6.91 2.16
C LYS A 22 -16.69 -5.58 1.66
N GLN A 23 -16.98 -4.47 2.35
CA GLN A 23 -16.46 -3.15 1.98
C GLN A 23 -14.93 -3.13 1.96
N THR A 24 -14.30 -3.78 2.92
CA THR A 24 -12.83 -3.92 2.97
C THR A 24 -12.31 -4.71 1.78
N CYS A 25 -12.91 -5.86 1.47
CA CYS A 25 -12.57 -6.65 0.29
C CYS A 25 -12.74 -5.85 -1.00
N ASP A 26 -13.84 -5.11 -1.14
CA ASP A 26 -14.11 -4.28 -2.31
C ASP A 26 -12.99 -3.23 -2.50
N GLU A 27 -12.61 -2.50 -1.45
CA GLU A 27 -11.51 -1.52 -1.52
C GLU A 27 -10.16 -2.14 -1.88
N VAL A 28 -9.85 -3.33 -1.35
CA VAL A 28 -8.61 -4.05 -1.65
C VAL A 28 -8.58 -4.56 -3.08
N VAL A 29 -9.67 -5.15 -3.56
CA VAL A 29 -9.79 -5.61 -4.95
C VAL A 29 -9.69 -4.43 -5.90
N GLU A 30 -10.33 -3.32 -5.57
CA GLU A 30 -10.28 -2.12 -6.39
C GLU A 30 -8.88 -1.47 -6.40
N LEU A 31 -8.10 -1.57 -5.33
CA LEU A 31 -6.67 -1.20 -5.36
C LEU A 31 -5.86 -2.10 -6.33
N CYS A 32 -6.17 -3.40 -6.41
CA CYS A 32 -5.57 -4.28 -7.42
C CYS A 32 -5.98 -3.85 -8.84
N ASN A 33 -7.26 -3.51 -9.05
CA ASN A 33 -7.76 -3.03 -10.33
C ASN A 33 -7.09 -1.71 -10.74
N ASP A 34 -6.96 -0.75 -9.82
CA ASP A 34 -6.25 0.51 -10.06
C ASP A 34 -4.81 0.26 -10.54
N ALA A 35 -4.10 -0.70 -9.92
CA ALA A 35 -2.75 -1.07 -10.31
C ALA A 35 -2.69 -1.72 -11.70
N ILE A 36 -3.63 -2.62 -12.01
CA ILE A 36 -3.73 -3.29 -13.31
C ILE A 36 -4.00 -2.27 -14.42
N ASP A 37 -4.93 -1.34 -14.19
CA ASP A 37 -5.30 -0.31 -15.15
C ASP A 37 -4.10 0.58 -15.50
N GLU A 38 -3.34 1.02 -14.49
CA GLU A 38 -2.13 1.81 -14.72
C GLU A 38 -1.07 1.02 -15.49
N VAL A 39 -0.79 -0.23 -15.10
CA VAL A 39 0.12 -1.13 -15.84
C VAL A 39 -0.30 -1.26 -17.31
N TYR A 40 -1.59 -1.47 -17.57
CA TYR A 40 -2.11 -1.64 -18.92
C TYR A 40 -2.01 -0.37 -19.76
N ILE A 41 -2.28 0.80 -19.17
CA ILE A 41 -2.15 2.10 -19.83
C ILE A 41 -0.70 2.32 -20.27
N PHE A 42 0.29 2.04 -19.41
CA PHE A 42 1.70 2.26 -19.73
C PHE A 42 2.27 1.20 -20.67
N ALA A 43 1.89 -0.07 -20.51
CA ALA A 43 2.37 -1.14 -21.39
C ALA A 43 1.97 -0.96 -22.87
N LYS A 44 0.94 -0.15 -23.14
CA LYS A 44 0.49 0.18 -24.50
C LYS A 44 1.23 1.33 -25.18
N ARG A 45 2.09 2.05 -24.45
CA ARG A 45 2.84 3.18 -25.01
C ARG A 45 3.97 2.69 -25.91
N LYS A 46 4.26 3.44 -26.98
CA LYS A 46 5.28 3.07 -27.97
C LYS A 46 6.70 3.06 -27.38
N ASP A 47 6.92 3.93 -26.41
CA ASP A 47 8.15 4.23 -25.69
C ASP A 47 8.19 3.57 -24.30
N ALA A 48 7.27 2.64 -24.00
CA ALA A 48 7.11 2.04 -22.68
C ALA A 48 8.40 1.50 -22.07
N THR A 49 9.28 0.85 -22.86
CA THR A 49 10.56 0.31 -22.39
C THR A 49 11.52 1.42 -21.93
N GLU A 50 11.56 2.53 -22.65
CA GLU A 50 12.44 3.66 -22.36
C GLU A 50 11.89 4.48 -21.19
N GLU A 51 10.60 4.78 -21.20
CA GLU A 51 9.91 5.44 -20.08
C GLU A 51 10.08 4.62 -18.78
N PHE A 52 9.95 3.29 -18.86
CA PHE A 52 10.14 2.39 -17.71
C PHE A 52 11.54 2.48 -17.10
N ALA A 53 12.58 2.61 -17.94
CA ALA A 53 13.96 2.76 -17.46
C ALA A 53 14.23 4.17 -16.88
N LYS A 54 13.54 5.19 -17.40
CA LYS A 54 13.74 6.60 -17.01
C LYS A 54 12.93 7.03 -15.79
N LEU A 55 11.69 6.57 -15.68
CA LEU A 55 10.68 7.16 -14.79
C LEU A 55 10.52 6.35 -13.50
N ALA A 56 10.80 7.00 -12.37
CA ALA A 56 10.70 6.38 -11.05
C ALA A 56 9.26 6.03 -10.69
N LEU A 57 8.26 6.83 -11.08
CA LEU A 57 6.86 6.49 -10.80
C LEU A 57 6.38 5.28 -11.60
N LEU A 58 6.87 5.07 -12.82
CA LEU A 58 6.60 3.83 -13.54
C LEU A 58 7.22 2.64 -12.83
N SER A 59 8.49 2.74 -12.43
CA SER A 59 9.15 1.72 -11.63
C SER A 59 8.36 1.39 -10.34
N PHE A 60 7.79 2.41 -9.67
CA PHE A 60 6.87 2.21 -8.54
C PHE A 60 5.63 1.39 -8.92
N ILE A 61 4.96 1.70 -10.03
CA ILE A 61 3.75 0.98 -10.45
C ILE A 61 4.02 -0.51 -10.63
N PHE A 62 5.11 -0.85 -11.33
CA PHE A 62 5.44 -2.24 -11.67
C PHE A 62 6.10 -3.03 -10.54
N HIS A 63 6.96 -2.40 -9.75
CA HIS A 63 7.78 -3.09 -8.75
C HIS A 63 7.31 -2.92 -7.30
N VAL A 64 6.41 -1.97 -7.05
CA VAL A 64 5.85 -1.75 -5.72
C VAL A 64 4.34 -1.87 -5.75
N LEU A 65 3.61 -0.98 -6.44
CA LEU A 65 2.15 -0.94 -6.39
C LEU A 65 1.54 -2.30 -6.76
N MET A 66 1.80 -2.82 -7.95
CA MET A 66 1.21 -4.08 -8.41
C MET A 66 1.51 -5.28 -7.49
N PRO A 67 2.78 -5.61 -7.16
CA PRO A 67 3.06 -6.74 -6.29
C PRO A 67 2.53 -6.54 -4.86
N GLN A 68 2.57 -5.32 -4.31
CA GLN A 68 2.08 -5.06 -2.96
C GLN A 68 0.55 -5.07 -2.88
N SER A 69 -0.18 -4.62 -3.91
CA SER A 69 -1.65 -4.76 -3.97
C SER A 69 -2.07 -6.23 -3.95
N ASN A 70 -1.39 -7.08 -4.74
CA ASN A 70 -1.63 -8.53 -4.73
C ASN A 70 -1.31 -9.15 -3.37
N ALA A 71 -0.17 -8.76 -2.77
CA ALA A 71 0.24 -9.27 -1.47
C ALA A 71 -0.74 -8.86 -0.37
N LEU A 72 -1.29 -7.64 -0.43
CA LEU A 72 -2.32 -7.13 0.47
C LEU A 72 -3.59 -7.96 0.41
N TYR A 73 -4.06 -8.30 -0.79
CA TYR A 73 -5.21 -9.20 -0.94
C TYR A 73 -4.95 -10.58 -0.36
N VAL A 74 -3.78 -11.17 -0.63
CA VAL A 74 -3.42 -12.49 -0.09
C VAL A 74 -3.30 -12.45 1.43
N ASN A 75 -2.65 -11.44 2.01
CA ASN A 75 -2.51 -11.28 3.45
C ASN A 75 -3.84 -11.02 4.14
N LEU A 76 -4.76 -10.28 3.50
CA LEU A 76 -6.13 -10.13 3.98
C LEU A 76 -6.80 -11.50 4.09
N LEU A 77 -6.71 -12.35 3.07
CA LEU A 77 -7.30 -13.69 3.12
C LEU A 77 -6.62 -14.62 4.13
N LEU A 78 -5.35 -14.38 4.48
CA LEU A 78 -4.65 -15.15 5.51
C LEU A 78 -4.99 -14.73 6.94
N GLY A 79 -5.74 -13.64 7.14
CA GLY A 79 -5.89 -13.04 8.46
C GLY A 79 -4.64 -12.29 8.94
N ASN A 80 -3.68 -12.05 8.05
CA ASN A 80 -2.39 -11.41 8.36
C ASN A 80 -2.49 -9.88 8.25
N ILE A 81 -3.37 -9.31 9.06
CA ILE A 81 -3.68 -7.87 9.03
C ILE A 81 -2.44 -6.97 9.22
N PRO A 82 -1.50 -7.23 10.15
CA PRO A 82 -0.30 -6.40 10.29
C PRO A 82 0.54 -6.29 9.01
N ALA A 83 0.58 -7.36 8.21
CA ALA A 83 1.26 -7.32 6.92
C ALA A 83 0.54 -6.39 5.94
N CYS A 84 -0.80 -6.43 5.87
CA CYS A 84 -1.58 -5.52 5.03
C CYS A 84 -1.26 -4.04 5.30
N PHE A 85 -1.16 -3.65 6.58
CA PHE A 85 -0.80 -2.28 6.96
C PHE A 85 0.66 -1.95 6.63
N THR A 86 1.57 -2.92 6.72
CA THR A 86 2.97 -2.75 6.35
C THR A 86 3.14 -2.53 4.85
N GLU A 87 2.41 -3.29 4.03
CA GLU A 87 2.39 -3.16 2.57
C GLU A 87 1.85 -1.79 2.16
N LEU A 88 0.75 -1.36 2.78
CA LEU A 88 0.16 -0.05 2.53
C LEU A 88 1.11 1.10 2.93
N ARG A 89 1.85 0.95 4.02
CA ARG A 89 2.88 1.91 4.44
C ARG A 89 3.99 2.00 3.41
N LEU A 90 4.48 0.86 2.94
CA LEU A 90 5.54 0.79 1.92
C LEU A 90 5.07 1.44 0.61
N MET A 91 3.86 1.15 0.16
CA MET A 91 3.27 1.77 -1.03
C MET A 91 3.17 3.30 -0.87
N THR A 92 2.70 3.79 0.28
CA THR A 92 2.59 5.24 0.58
C THR A 92 3.95 5.93 0.54
N GLU A 93 4.96 5.35 1.17
CA GLU A 93 6.32 5.90 1.18
C GLU A 93 6.96 5.89 -0.21
N SER A 94 6.77 4.80 -0.95
CA SER A 94 7.39 4.61 -2.28
C SER A 94 6.74 5.51 -3.33
N LEU A 95 5.42 5.72 -3.27
CA LEU A 95 4.69 6.65 -4.12
C LEU A 95 5.31 8.06 -4.05
N ALA A 96 5.51 8.57 -2.83
CA ALA A 96 6.08 9.89 -2.61
C ALA A 96 7.54 9.97 -3.09
N LYS A 97 8.36 8.97 -2.77
CA LYS A 97 9.77 8.94 -3.18
C LYS A 97 9.91 8.92 -4.70
N CYS A 98 9.19 8.04 -5.38
CA CYS A 98 9.26 7.93 -6.83
C CYS A 98 8.71 9.16 -7.54
N TYR A 99 7.59 9.71 -7.06
CA TYR A 99 7.06 10.98 -7.57
C TYR A 99 8.09 12.10 -7.44
N LEU A 100 8.64 12.33 -6.24
CA LEU A 100 9.60 13.41 -6.00
C LEU A 100 10.91 13.22 -6.77
N ALA A 101 11.36 11.97 -6.94
CA ALA A 101 12.55 11.67 -7.72
C ALA A 101 12.39 12.09 -9.18
N ASP A 102 11.23 11.82 -9.80
CA ASP A 102 10.94 12.26 -11.16
C ASP A 102 10.85 13.79 -11.29
N ILE A 103 10.21 14.46 -10.33
CA ILE A 103 10.04 15.92 -10.38
C ILE A 103 11.34 16.67 -10.11
N LYS A 104 12.17 16.22 -9.17
CA LYS A 104 13.39 16.92 -8.77
C LYS A 104 14.57 16.68 -9.71
N PHE A 105 14.62 15.51 -10.33
CA PHE A 105 15.77 15.08 -11.14
C PHE A 105 15.36 14.67 -12.56
N PRO A 106 14.61 15.51 -13.31
CA PRO A 106 14.07 15.14 -14.63
C PRO A 106 15.16 14.83 -15.66
N GLU A 107 16.33 15.46 -15.53
CA GLU A 107 17.47 15.30 -16.45
C GLU A 107 18.20 13.96 -16.33
N GLN A 108 17.89 13.14 -15.31
CA GLN A 108 18.58 11.87 -15.12
C GLN A 108 17.94 10.77 -15.97
N GLY A 109 18.76 10.07 -16.75
CA GLY A 109 18.30 9.06 -17.71
C GLY A 109 17.82 7.73 -17.11
N PHE A 110 18.18 7.41 -15.86
CA PHE A 110 17.70 6.18 -15.21
C PHE A 110 17.03 6.49 -13.88
N PHE A 111 15.89 5.84 -13.60
CA PHE A 111 15.12 6.06 -12.38
C PHE A 111 15.94 5.77 -11.11
N GLN A 112 16.84 4.79 -11.17
CA GLN A 112 17.72 4.42 -10.06
C GLN A 112 18.56 5.61 -9.61
N GLU A 113 19.10 6.39 -10.55
CA GLU A 113 19.95 7.54 -10.22
C GLU A 113 19.12 8.67 -9.59
N LYS A 114 17.89 8.89 -10.06
CA LYS A 114 16.95 9.84 -9.44
C LYS A 114 16.68 9.49 -7.98
N LEU A 115 16.38 8.22 -7.70
CA LEU A 115 16.15 7.73 -6.34
C LEU A 115 17.40 7.87 -5.47
N ARG A 116 18.58 7.53 -6.00
CA ARG A 116 19.86 7.68 -5.30
C ARG A 116 20.16 9.14 -4.93
N LEU A 117 19.88 10.08 -5.84
CA LEU A 117 20.04 11.52 -5.57
C LEU A 117 19.05 11.99 -4.50
N LEU A 118 17.81 11.51 -4.53
CA LEU A 118 16.81 11.81 -3.50
C LEU A 118 17.27 11.30 -2.12
N GLU A 119 17.80 10.08 -2.03
CA GLU A 119 18.32 9.51 -0.78
C GLU A 119 19.53 10.29 -0.22
N LYS A 120 20.36 10.85 -1.10
CA LYS A 120 21.51 11.67 -0.69
C LYS A 120 21.12 12.98 -0.01
N GLU A 121 19.90 13.48 -0.22
CA GLU A 121 19.42 14.66 0.50
C GLU A 121 19.31 14.41 2.02
N ARG A 122 19.30 13.14 2.46
CA ARG A 122 19.21 12.73 3.88
C ARG A 122 18.03 13.34 4.63
N VAL A 123 16.96 13.66 3.89
CA VAL A 123 15.70 14.12 4.46
C VAL A 123 14.97 12.92 5.07
N SER A 124 14.44 13.07 6.28
CA SER A 124 13.66 12.00 6.90
C SER A 124 12.40 11.69 6.07
N THR A 125 11.94 10.44 6.07
CA THR A 125 10.72 10.04 5.35
C THR A 125 9.53 10.93 5.70
N SER A 126 9.34 11.29 6.99
CA SER A 126 8.27 12.19 7.42
C SER A 126 8.34 13.56 6.75
N LYS A 127 9.51 14.21 6.73
CA LYS A 127 9.71 15.52 6.10
C LYS A 127 9.56 15.45 4.59
N LEU A 128 10.00 14.35 3.99
CA LEU A 128 9.83 14.10 2.55
C LEU A 128 8.35 13.99 2.19
N LEU A 129 7.57 13.25 3.00
CA LEU A 129 6.12 13.12 2.82
C LEU A 129 5.40 14.44 3.06
N GLU A 130 5.78 15.23 4.08
CA GLU A 130 5.22 16.57 4.32
C GLU A 130 5.41 17.51 3.12
N GLY A 131 6.57 17.44 2.46
CA GLY A 131 6.85 18.21 1.24
C GLY A 131 6.13 17.71 -0.01
N PHE A 132 5.67 16.44 0.01
CA PHE A 132 4.94 15.81 -1.08
C PHE A 132 3.43 16.07 -0.98
N ASP A 133 2.82 15.64 0.13
CA ASP A 133 1.39 15.78 0.39
C ASP A 133 1.10 15.60 1.90
N LYS A 134 0.32 16.52 2.49
CA LYS A 134 -0.03 16.46 3.91
C LYS A 134 -0.83 15.21 4.29
N GLN A 135 -1.67 14.70 3.40
CA GLN A 135 -2.44 13.48 3.63
C GLN A 135 -1.53 12.25 3.63
N ALA A 136 -0.49 12.25 2.79
CA ALA A 136 0.48 11.15 2.74
C ALA A 136 1.26 10.99 4.05
N VAL A 137 1.73 12.09 4.66
CA VAL A 137 2.40 12.01 5.97
C VAL A 137 1.45 11.58 7.08
N VAL A 138 0.19 12.02 7.07
CA VAL A 138 -0.81 11.61 8.06
C VAL A 138 -1.09 10.12 7.94
N LEU A 139 -1.36 9.63 6.73
CA LEU A 139 -1.59 8.21 6.47
C LEU A 139 -0.37 7.38 6.88
N TRP A 140 0.82 7.72 6.40
CA TRP A 140 2.05 7.02 6.76
C TRP A 140 2.32 7.03 8.26
N GLY A 141 2.03 8.13 8.95
CA GLY A 141 2.17 8.27 10.40
C GLY A 141 1.25 7.30 11.15
N GLN A 142 -0.03 7.23 10.78
CA GLN A 142 -1.00 6.30 11.35
C GLN A 142 -0.57 4.84 11.14
N LEU A 143 -0.23 4.49 9.89
CA LEU A 143 0.25 3.15 9.55
C LEU A 143 1.51 2.77 10.33
N SER A 144 2.48 3.69 10.42
CA SER A 144 3.75 3.42 11.09
C SER A 144 3.58 3.27 12.59
N GLN A 145 2.90 4.21 13.25
CA GLN A 145 2.81 4.23 14.70
C GLN A 145 1.95 3.11 15.26
N GLU A 146 0.87 2.73 14.57
CA GLU A 146 -0.10 1.77 15.11
C GLU A 146 0.21 0.31 14.72
N TRP A 147 0.80 0.09 13.54
CA TRP A 147 0.88 -1.24 12.93
C TRP A 147 2.27 -1.72 12.57
N VAL A 148 3.28 -0.85 12.60
CA VAL A 148 4.65 -1.22 12.19
C VAL A 148 5.64 -1.02 13.31
N HIS A 149 5.54 0.08 14.06
CA HIS A 149 6.40 0.31 15.21
C HIS A 149 6.08 -0.69 16.32
N THR A 150 7.14 -1.29 16.88
CA THR A 150 7.04 -2.32 17.92
C THR A 150 6.11 -1.91 19.05
N LYS A 151 6.25 -0.68 19.55
CA LYS A 151 5.40 -0.18 20.63
C LYS A 151 3.91 -0.21 20.26
N GLY A 152 3.53 0.33 19.10
CA GLY A 152 2.12 0.40 18.71
C GLY A 152 1.46 -0.95 18.54
N ILE A 153 2.14 -1.89 17.87
CA ILE A 153 1.64 -3.26 17.72
C ILE A 153 1.44 -3.90 19.10
N MET A 154 2.43 -3.76 20.00
CA MET A 154 2.34 -4.35 21.35
C MET A 154 1.23 -3.71 22.18
N ASP A 155 1.07 -2.38 22.11
CA ASP A 155 -0.01 -1.66 22.80
C ASP A 155 -1.39 -2.17 22.32
N ARG A 156 -1.57 -2.44 21.01
CA ARG A 156 -2.80 -3.03 20.47
C ARG A 156 -3.03 -4.46 20.95
N VAL A 157 -2.00 -5.30 20.99
CA VAL A 157 -2.08 -6.67 21.52
C VAL A 157 -2.51 -6.65 22.98
N VAL A 158 -1.84 -5.87 23.82
CA VAL A 158 -2.16 -5.75 25.26
C VAL A 158 -3.59 -5.25 25.45
N THR A 159 -4.02 -4.25 24.67
CA THR A 159 -5.38 -3.71 24.74
C THR A 159 -6.43 -4.78 24.40
N GLN A 160 -6.20 -5.58 23.36
CA GLN A 160 -7.10 -6.67 22.98
C GLN A 160 -7.19 -7.74 24.07
N ILE A 161 -6.05 -8.16 24.64
CA ILE A 161 -6.02 -9.14 25.73
C ILE A 161 -6.81 -8.62 26.93
N ALA A 162 -6.62 -7.36 27.30
CA ALA A 162 -7.30 -6.73 28.43
C ALA A 162 -8.82 -6.61 28.22
N GLN A 163 -9.28 -6.41 26.99
CA GLN A 163 -10.70 -6.19 26.69
C GLN A 163 -11.47 -7.47 26.32
N LYS A 164 -10.82 -8.44 25.68
CA LYS A 164 -11.48 -9.60 25.06
C LYS A 164 -11.03 -10.96 25.61
N SER A 165 -10.21 -10.98 26.66
CA SER A 165 -9.78 -12.21 27.34
C SER A 165 -9.12 -13.27 26.42
N GLY A 166 -8.32 -12.82 25.46
CA GLY A 166 -7.60 -13.70 24.54
C GLY A 166 -6.55 -12.96 23.71
N VAL A 167 -5.54 -13.69 23.20
CA VAL A 167 -4.59 -13.15 22.23
C VAL A 167 -5.29 -13.08 20.87
N PRO A 168 -5.30 -11.92 20.19
CA PRO A 168 -5.97 -11.83 18.90
C PRO A 168 -5.28 -12.70 17.84
N GLY A 169 -6.07 -13.30 16.95
CA GLY A 169 -5.56 -14.23 15.93
C GLY A 169 -4.46 -13.62 15.05
N TRP A 170 -4.61 -12.35 14.66
CA TRP A 170 -3.65 -11.60 13.85
C TRP A 170 -2.27 -11.42 14.52
N ALA A 171 -2.16 -11.57 15.84
CA ALA A 171 -0.90 -11.44 16.57
C ALA A 171 -0.07 -12.74 16.60
N LEU A 172 -0.66 -13.87 16.20
CA LEU A 172 -0.02 -15.19 16.30
C LEU A 172 0.85 -15.56 15.09
N ALA A 173 0.94 -14.67 14.07
CA ALA A 173 1.76 -14.83 12.87
C ALA A 173 1.53 -16.15 12.08
N ILE A 174 0.35 -16.75 12.25
CA ILE A 174 -0.12 -17.93 11.51
C ILE A 174 -1.42 -17.61 10.78
N PRO A 175 -1.77 -18.31 9.70
CA PRO A 175 -3.08 -18.18 9.07
C PRO A 175 -4.18 -18.51 10.07
N MET A 176 -5.08 -17.57 10.29
CA MET A 176 -6.17 -17.66 11.26
C MET A 176 -7.48 -17.24 10.62
N SER A 177 -8.57 -17.90 11.02
CA SER A 177 -9.91 -17.49 10.66
C SER A 177 -10.28 -16.16 11.29
N TYR A 178 -10.96 -15.31 10.54
CA TYR A 178 -11.59 -14.11 11.09
C TYR A 178 -12.74 -14.48 12.01
N THR A 179 -12.96 -13.61 12.98
CA THR A 179 -14.11 -13.61 13.87
C THR A 179 -14.83 -12.27 13.79
N ASP A 180 -16.01 -12.17 14.40
CA ASP A 180 -16.74 -10.90 14.49
C ASP A 180 -15.93 -9.81 15.20
N ASP A 181 -15.04 -10.21 16.11
CA ASP A 181 -14.17 -9.32 16.86
C ASP A 181 -13.12 -8.59 16.00
N ASP A 182 -12.84 -9.12 14.81
CA ASP A 182 -11.86 -8.59 13.87
C ASP A 182 -12.47 -7.58 12.87
N MET A 183 -13.80 -7.44 12.82
CA MET A 183 -14.46 -6.63 11.78
C MET A 183 -14.19 -5.13 11.87
N ASN A 184 -13.96 -4.59 13.07
CA ASN A 184 -13.55 -3.19 13.21
C ASN A 184 -12.14 -2.95 12.66
N MET A 185 -11.28 -3.96 12.75
CA MET A 185 -9.92 -3.90 12.23
C MET A 185 -9.88 -4.06 10.71
N ALA A 186 -10.71 -4.97 10.17
CA ALA A 186 -10.91 -5.06 8.72
C ALA A 186 -11.42 -3.72 8.17
N GLU A 187 -12.44 -3.13 8.79
CA GLU A 187 -12.97 -1.81 8.42
C GLU A 187 -11.89 -0.70 8.45
N GLU A 188 -11.05 -0.68 9.49
CA GLU A 188 -9.91 0.25 9.55
C GLU A 188 -8.98 0.07 8.35
N LEU A 189 -8.64 -1.17 7.99
CA LEU A 189 -7.82 -1.47 6.81
C LEU A 189 -8.49 -0.95 5.53
N GLY A 190 -9.79 -1.22 5.34
CA GLY A 190 -10.55 -0.74 4.18
C GLY A 190 -10.52 0.78 4.06
N GLN A 191 -10.66 1.50 5.18
CA GLN A 191 -10.55 2.96 5.22
C GLN A 191 -9.15 3.44 4.83
N LYS A 192 -8.07 2.80 5.32
CA LYS A 192 -6.70 3.18 4.95
C LYS A 192 -6.41 2.89 3.47
N VAL A 193 -6.90 1.78 2.94
CA VAL A 193 -6.79 1.45 1.52
C VAL A 193 -7.49 2.51 0.67
N SER A 194 -8.73 2.87 1.02
CA SER A 194 -9.49 3.93 0.33
C SER A 194 -8.76 5.29 0.33
N GLN A 195 -8.17 5.66 1.47
CA GLN A 195 -7.33 6.87 1.59
C GLN A 195 -6.10 6.80 0.68
N PHE A 196 -5.40 5.66 0.64
CA PHE A 196 -4.26 5.47 -0.23
C PHE A 196 -4.64 5.52 -1.71
N ARG A 197 -5.73 4.88 -2.12
CA ARG A 197 -6.23 4.92 -3.51
C ARG A 197 -6.52 6.34 -3.97
N THR A 198 -7.13 7.15 -3.10
CA THR A 198 -7.37 8.57 -3.37
C THR A 198 -6.06 9.33 -3.60
N LEU A 199 -5.07 9.12 -2.72
CA LEU A 199 -3.73 9.71 -2.84
C LEU A 199 -3.01 9.25 -4.12
N LEU A 200 -3.07 7.95 -4.43
CA LEU A 200 -2.47 7.33 -5.61
C LEU A 200 -2.98 8.00 -6.88
N LYS A 201 -4.30 8.06 -7.05
CA LYS A 201 -4.94 8.66 -8.22
C LYS A 201 -4.54 10.12 -8.40
N ALA A 202 -4.66 10.92 -7.35
CA ALA A 202 -4.30 12.33 -7.39
C ALA A 202 -2.82 12.54 -7.75
N THR A 203 -1.93 11.67 -7.24
CA THR A 203 -0.50 11.74 -7.50
C THR A 203 -0.17 11.39 -8.94
N ILE A 204 -0.74 10.31 -9.46
CA ILE A 204 -0.55 9.88 -10.84
C ILE A 204 -1.07 10.93 -11.81
N ASP A 205 -2.26 11.50 -11.57
CA ASP A 205 -2.83 12.55 -12.42
C ASP A 205 -1.95 13.81 -12.44
N LYS A 206 -1.46 14.21 -11.25
CA LYS A 206 -0.52 15.33 -11.11
C LYS A 206 0.80 15.04 -11.84
N TRP A 207 1.32 13.83 -11.74
CA TRP A 207 2.56 13.43 -12.39
C TRP A 207 2.44 13.39 -13.92
N LYS A 208 1.37 12.78 -14.44
CA LYS A 208 1.04 12.74 -15.88
C LYS A 208 0.97 14.14 -16.51
N SER A 209 0.60 15.14 -15.71
CA SER A 209 0.52 16.55 -16.12
C SER A 209 1.86 17.28 -16.11
N ASN A 210 2.85 16.81 -15.33
CA ASN A 210 4.14 17.49 -15.12
C ASN A 210 5.30 16.84 -15.88
N ILE A 211 5.15 15.63 -16.39
CA ILE A 211 6.19 15.02 -17.22
C ILE A 211 6.21 15.69 -18.60
N PRO A 212 7.40 16.05 -19.11
CA PRO A 212 7.55 16.50 -20.49
C PRO A 212 6.97 15.45 -21.43
N LYS A 213 5.90 15.79 -22.13
CA LYS A 213 5.46 14.99 -23.28
C LYS A 213 6.52 15.23 -24.35
N GLU A 214 7.31 14.20 -24.69
CA GLU A 214 8.12 14.29 -25.91
C GLU A 214 7.17 14.60 -27.08
N PRO A 215 7.53 15.52 -27.98
CA PRO A 215 6.72 15.76 -29.17
C PRO A 215 6.64 14.46 -29.98
N MET A 216 5.41 13.99 -30.23
CA MET A 216 5.14 12.86 -31.13
C MET A 216 5.78 13.05 -32.51
#